data_AF-A0A3M3KHE7-F1
#
_entry.id   AF-A0A3M3KHE7-F1
#
_cell.length_a   1.000
_cell.length_b   1.000
_cell.length_c   1.000
_cell.angle_alpha   90.00
_cell.angle_beta   90.00
_cell.angle_gamma   90.00
#
_symmetry.space_group_name_H-M   'P 1'
#
loop_
_entity.id
_entity.type
_entity.pdbx_description
1 polymer ?
#
loop_
_entity_poly.entity_id
_entity_poly.type
_entity_poly.pdbx_seq_one_letter_code
_entity_poly.pdbx_strand_id
1 'polypeptide(L)' 'SPDADLNQKVIDQARIGGLLVIKCGVYRNVLRFLAPLVTTEQQIDEALTILDAALARVLKSS' A
#
# COMPACT_ATOMS: atom_id res chain seq x y z
N SER A 1 14.92 11.65 3.53
CA SER A 1 15.08 11.50 2.06
C SER A 1 13.98 10.57 1.54
N PRO A 2 13.69 10.53 0.22
CA PRO A 2 12.82 9.52 -0.36
C PRO A 2 13.28 8.10 0.01
N ASP A 3 12.34 7.21 0.35
CA ASP A 3 12.63 5.85 0.81
C ASP A 3 11.90 4.81 -0.05
N ALA A 4 12.62 4.23 -1.01
CA ALA A 4 12.08 3.23 -1.92
C ALA A 4 11.94 1.84 -1.28
N ASP A 5 12.79 1.52 -0.31
CA ASP A 5 12.81 0.21 0.34
C ASP A 5 11.68 0.10 1.35
N LEU A 6 11.42 1.17 2.10
CA LEU A 6 10.22 1.28 2.95
C LEU A 6 8.95 1.11 2.12
N ASN A 7 8.86 1.80 0.98
CA ASN A 7 7.71 1.69 0.09
C ASN A 7 7.54 0.26 -0.46
N GLN A 8 8.63 -0.42 -0.81
CA GLN A 8 8.58 -1.83 -1.21
C GLN A 8 8.07 -2.73 -0.09
N LYS A 9 8.55 -2.56 1.15
CA LYS A 9 8.06 -3.32 2.32
C LYS A 9 6.56 -3.14 2.53
N VAL A 10 6.05 -1.93 2.39
CA VAL A 10 4.60 -1.65 2.51
C VAL A 10 3.82 -2.37 1.41
N ILE A 11 4.28 -2.34 0.15
CA ILE A 11 3.65 -3.07 -0.96
C ILE A 11 3.62 -4.57 -0.70
N ASP A 12 4.72 -5.14 -0.22
CA ASP A 12 4.78 -6.57 0.07
C ASP A 12 3.82 -6.97 1.21
N GLN A 13 3.71 -6.14 2.24
CA GLN A 13 2.77 -6.35 3.36
C GLN A 13 1.30 -6.14 2.96
N ALA A 14 1.02 -5.20 2.06
CA ALA A 14 -0.31 -5.01 1.48
C ALA A 14 -0.71 -6.22 0.63
N ARG A 15 0.22 -6.74 -0.18
CA ARG A 15 0.00 -7.94 -1.02
C ARG A 15 -0.30 -9.17 -0.17
N ILE A 16 0.41 -9.38 0.94
CA ILE A 16 0.12 -10.47 1.89
C ILE A 16 -1.31 -10.36 2.45
N GLY A 17 -1.78 -9.13 2.69
CA GLY A 17 -3.14 -8.86 3.15
C GLY A 17 -4.21 -8.93 2.05
N GLY A 18 -3.86 -9.26 0.80
CA GLY A 18 -4.80 -9.35 -0.33
C GLY A 18 -4.97 -8.06 -1.14
N LEU A 19 -4.25 -6.98 -0.82
CA LEU A 19 -4.33 -5.71 -1.53
C LEU A 19 -3.22 -5.57 -2.59
N LEU A 20 -3.62 -5.39 -3.84
CA LEU A 20 -2.70 -5.11 -4.94
C LEU A 20 -2.59 -3.60 -5.18
N VAL A 21 -1.37 -3.08 -5.03
CA VAL A 21 -0.99 -1.69 -5.28
C VAL A 21 0.36 -1.64 -5.98
N ILE A 22 0.66 -0.52 -6.65
CA ILE A 22 1.91 -0.35 -7.39
C ILE A 22 2.73 0.81 -6.81
N LYS A 23 4.04 0.80 -7.08
CA LYS A 23 4.89 1.98 -6.86
C LYS A 23 5.07 2.79 -8.15
N CYS A 24 5.23 4.09 -8.00
CA CYS A 24 5.54 5.00 -9.10
C CYS A 24 6.46 6.15 -8.65
N GLY A 25 6.69 7.11 -9.55
CA GLY A 25 7.53 8.28 -9.31
C GLY A 25 9.02 8.03 -9.54
N VAL A 26 9.80 9.11 -9.69
CA VAL A 26 11.23 9.06 -10.02
C VAL A 26 12.02 8.27 -8.97
N TYR A 27 11.71 8.48 -7.69
CA TYR A 27 12.38 7.82 -6.57
C TYR A 27 11.72 6.51 -6.14
N ARG A 28 10.68 6.04 -6.84
CA ARG A 28 9.94 4.80 -6.53
C ARG A 28 9.39 4.70 -5.09
N ASN A 29 9.16 5.84 -4.44
CA ASN A 29 8.69 5.96 -3.05
C ASN A 29 7.21 6.38 -2.96
N VAL A 30 6.48 6.38 -4.08
CA VAL A 30 5.05 6.71 -4.10
C VAL A 30 4.24 5.43 -4.27
N LEU A 31 3.34 5.15 -3.33
CA LEU A 31 2.33 4.11 -3.43
C LEU A 31 1.14 4.65 -4.23
N ARG A 32 0.67 3.93 -5.24
CA ARG A 32 -0.42 4.36 -6.13
C ARG A 32 -1.54 3.33 -6.17
N PHE A 33 -2.75 3.83 -5.99
CA PHE A 33 -4.00 3.12 -6.23
C PHE A 33 -4.46 3.31 -7.68
N LEU A 34 -4.83 2.21 -8.34
CA LEU A 34 -5.43 2.19 -9.66
C LEU A 34 -6.65 1.26 -9.63
N ALA A 35 -7.59 1.57 -8.73
CA ALA A 35 -8.81 0.78 -8.58
C ALA A 35 -9.74 0.97 -9.79
N PRO A 36 -10.54 -0.03 -10.18
CA PRO A 36 -11.58 0.12 -11.20
C PRO A 36 -12.57 1.23 -10.86
N LEU A 37 -13.17 1.87 -11.87
CA LEU A 37 -14.19 2.91 -11.65
C LEU A 37 -15.50 2.40 -11.00
N VAL A 38 -15.70 1.09 -11.00
CA VAL A 38 -16.85 0.41 -10.39
C VAL A 38 -16.57 -0.09 -8.95
N THR A 39 -15.42 0.28 -8.38
CA THR A 39 -15.06 -0.11 -7.01
C THR A 39 -16.07 0.48 -6.01
N THR A 40 -16.60 -0.35 -5.12
CA THR A 40 -17.57 0.09 -4.12
C THR A 40 -16.90 0.74 -2.92
N GLU A 41 -17.65 1.53 -2.15
CA GLU A 41 -17.16 2.12 -0.89
C GLU A 41 -16.67 1.04 0.09
N GLN A 42 -17.40 -0.08 0.20
CA GLN A 42 -17.00 -1.21 1.03
C GLN A 42 -15.65 -1.81 0.63
N GLN A 43 -15.37 -1.92 -0.68
CA GLN A 43 -14.07 -2.41 -1.17
C GLN A 43 -12.94 -1.40 -0.89
N ILE A 44 -13.24 -0.10 -0.92
CA ILE A 44 -12.28 0.94 -0.54
C ILE A 44 -11.95 0.82 0.96
N ASP A 45 -12.95 0.65 1.81
CA ASP A 45 -12.76 0.50 3.26
C ASP A 45 -11.94 -0.76 3.61
N GLU A 46 -12.21 -1.87 2.93
CA GLU A 46 -11.42 -3.09 3.06
C GLU A 46 -9.96 -2.85 2.64
N ALA A 47 -9.73 -2.21 1.49
CA ALA A 47 -8.39 -1.88 1.01
C ALA A 47 -7.64 -0.96 1.98
N LEU A 48 -8.29 0.07 2.53
CA LEU A 48 -7.69 0.98 3.49
C LEU A 48 -7.37 0.28 4.82
N THR A 49 -8.22 -0.66 5.26
CA THR A 49 -7.96 -1.49 6.44
C THR A 49 -6.71 -2.37 6.24
N ILE A 50 -6.55 -2.97 5.06
CA ILE A 50 -5.37 -3.76 4.71
C ILE A 50 -4.12 -2.87 4.66
N LEU A 51 -4.22 -1.67 4.07
CA LEU A 51 -3.12 -0.72 3.99
C LEU A 51 -2.66 -0.26 5.38
N ASP A 52 -3.60 0.09 6.27
CA ASP A 52 -3.28 0.50 7.64
C ASP A 52 -2.55 -0.60 8.40
N ALA A 53 -3.03 -1.84 8.29
CA ALA A 53 -2.37 -3.01 8.89
C ALA A 53 -0.96 -3.23 8.31
N ALA A 54 -0.77 -3.03 7.00
CA ALA A 54 0.54 -3.13 6.35
C ALA A 54 1.51 -2.04 6.84
N LEU A 55 1.05 -0.78 6.92
CA LEU A 55 1.81 0.34 7.44
C LEU A 55 2.19 0.10 8.91
N ALA A 56 1.25 -0.34 9.75
CA ALA A 56 1.51 -0.65 11.14
C ALA A 56 2.61 -1.72 11.30
N ARG A 57 2.60 -2.78 10.50
CA ARG A 57 3.66 -3.81 10.52
C ARG A 57 5.02 -3.24 10.13
N VAL A 58 5.07 -2.42 9.09
CA VAL A 58 6.35 -1.89 8.57
C VAL A 58 6.91 -0.81 9.50
N LEU A 59 6.07 0.07 10.04
CA LEU A 59 6.48 1.23 10.83
C LEU A 59 6.72 0.92 12.31
N LYS A 60 6.04 -0.09 12.88
CA LYS A 60 6.28 -0.53 14.27
C LYS A 60 7.47 -1.49 14.42
N SER A 61 8.12 -1.88 13.31
CA SER A 61 9.30 -2.74 13.34
C SER A 61 10.63 -1.97 13.55
N SER A 62 10.56 -0.77 14.13
CA SER A 62 11.70 0.10 14.46
C SER A 62 11.89 0.22 15.97
#